data_AF-A0A3P7QVW3-F1
#
_entry.id   AF-A0A3P7QVW3-F1
#
_cell.length_a   1.000
_cell.length_b   1.000
_cell.length_c   1.000
_cell.angle_alpha   90.00
_cell.angle_beta   90.00
_cell.angle_gamma   90.00
#
_symmetry.space_group_name_H-M   'P 1'
#
loop_
_entity.id
_entity.type
_entity.pdbx_description
1 polymer ?
#
loop_
_entity_poly.entity_id
_entity_poly.type
_entity_poly.pdbx_seq_one_letter_code
_entity_poly.pdbx_strand_id
1 'polypeptide(L)'
;MLLCIFRISIFFLFFLLFQDNYIRTSKYNLITFIPLNLLEQFQRLANFYFLILMILQLIPWISSIAWYSTAIPLFFVLIFSGAKDAYDDIQRHQSDNQVNNRISYVVRNGQLIAERWMNVKVGDVIRMENDQFVAADLLLLSTSEPHGLCYIETSELDGETNLKVRQALPETSIMGDKLLQISEFEGQIHCELPNNKLNQFEGRLHYNGNILPLDNGKTLLRGCVLRNTRWCYGVVIFAGKDTKLMMNSGKTKCKRTSLDHFLNILIMGIVVFLIAMCLICTTLCGIREWTIERHFTIHLNLDGSVIPNHMEQSSEQTSILSFLMFFSYLILLNTVVPISLYVR
;
A
#
# COMPACT_ATOMS: atom_id res chain seq x y z
N MET A 1 -17.72 2.62 22.46
CA MET A 1 -17.90 3.74 23.41
C MET A 1 -16.52 4.07 23.94
N LEU A 2 -15.88 5.12 23.40
CA LEU A 2 -14.55 5.56 23.82
C LEU A 2 -14.70 6.57 24.96
N LEU A 3 -13.99 6.35 26.06
CA LEU A 3 -13.97 7.18 27.26
C LEU A 3 -12.62 7.89 27.31
N CYS A 4 -12.56 9.17 26.92
CA CYS A 4 -11.35 9.99 27.12
C CYS A 4 -11.53 10.81 28.40
N ILE A 5 -10.97 10.33 29.50
CA ILE A 5 -10.91 11.06 30.78
C ILE A 5 -9.54 11.72 30.90
N PHE A 6 -9.52 13.04 31.07
CA PHE A 6 -8.32 13.76 31.44
C PHE A 6 -8.05 13.70 32.94
N ARG A 7 -6.79 13.38 33.26
CA ARG A 7 -6.08 13.41 34.56
C ARG A 7 -6.29 12.24 35.55
N ILE A 8 -5.27 11.36 35.54
CA ILE A 8 -4.63 10.68 36.69
C ILE A 8 -5.58 10.23 37.83
N SER A 9 -6.39 9.22 37.57
CA SER A 9 -6.61 8.12 38.51
C SER A 9 -7.07 6.88 37.75
N ILE A 10 -6.21 5.87 37.81
CA ILE A 10 -6.45 4.52 37.32
C ILE A 10 -7.65 3.96 38.05
N PHE A 11 -8.81 3.80 37.40
CA PHE A 11 -9.74 2.72 37.73
C PHE A 11 -10.76 2.46 36.59
N PHE A 12 -10.48 1.37 35.84
CA PHE A 12 -11.43 0.45 35.23
C PHE A 12 -12.53 1.00 34.28
N LEU A 13 -12.27 1.03 32.95
CA LEU A 13 -13.13 0.35 31.96
C LEU A 13 -12.46 0.32 30.56
N PHE A 14 -12.13 -0.90 30.11
CA PHE A 14 -11.72 -1.30 28.75
C PHE A 14 -10.42 -0.73 28.16
N PHE A 15 -9.46 -1.64 28.00
CA PHE A 15 -8.21 -1.58 27.25
C PHE A 15 -8.43 -1.15 25.78
N LEU A 16 -8.65 0.14 25.51
CA LEU A 16 -8.47 0.69 24.16
C LEU A 16 -7.06 1.26 24.12
N LEU A 17 -6.12 0.44 23.62
CA LEU A 17 -4.83 0.93 23.18
C LEU A 17 -5.08 1.95 22.07
N PHE A 18 -5.09 3.23 22.42
CA PHE A 18 -5.12 4.33 21.47
C PHE A 18 -3.98 4.16 20.47
N GLN A 19 -4.23 4.45 19.20
CA GLN A 19 -3.19 4.42 18.18
C GLN A 19 -2.17 5.53 18.43
N ASP A 20 -0.90 5.24 18.19
CA ASP A 20 0.14 6.25 18.13
C ASP A 20 -0.08 7.19 16.93
N ASN A 21 0.36 8.45 17.03
CA ASN A 21 0.20 9.42 15.94
C ASN A 21 1.16 9.21 14.76
N TYR A 22 1.93 8.12 14.79
CA TYR A 22 2.87 7.73 13.74
C TYR A 22 2.15 7.29 12.46
N ILE A 23 2.46 7.94 11.34
CA ILE A 23 1.97 7.56 10.02
C ILE A 23 3.00 6.71 9.29
N ARG A 24 2.51 5.67 8.62
CA ARG A 24 3.28 4.86 7.68
C ARG A 24 2.46 4.59 6.41
N THR A 25 2.89 5.14 5.29
CA THR A 25 2.32 4.91 3.95
C THR A 25 3.19 3.99 3.10
N SER A 26 4.46 3.83 3.48
CA SER A 26 5.39 2.83 2.92
C SER A 26 4.86 1.40 3.02
N LYS A 27 5.14 0.60 1.99
CA LYS A 27 4.70 -0.80 1.89
C LYS A 27 5.72 -1.77 2.45
N TYR A 28 7.00 -1.53 2.15
CA TYR A 28 8.04 -2.48 2.45
C TYR A 28 8.84 -2.04 3.68
N ASN A 29 9.52 -3.02 4.28
CA ASN A 29 10.63 -2.82 5.20
C ASN A 29 11.89 -3.32 4.50
N LEU A 30 13.08 -2.95 4.97
CA LEU A 30 14.36 -3.36 4.36
C LEU A 30 14.44 -4.89 4.14
N ILE A 31 13.94 -5.68 5.09
CA ILE A 31 13.96 -7.15 5.04
C ILE A 31 12.78 -7.71 4.23
N THR A 32 11.61 -7.09 4.32
CA THR A 32 10.41 -7.59 3.65
C THR A 32 10.32 -7.17 2.19
N PHE A 33 11.16 -6.22 1.75
CA PHE A 33 11.21 -5.72 0.38
C PHE A 33 11.43 -6.85 -0.62
N ILE A 34 12.53 -7.59 -0.51
CA ILE A 34 12.89 -8.64 -1.49
C ILE A 34 11.79 -9.72 -1.63
N PRO A 35 11.34 -10.40 -0.55
CA PRO A 35 10.39 -11.50 -0.69
C PRO A 35 9.01 -11.03 -1.17
N LEU A 36 8.50 -9.90 -0.65
CA LEU A 36 7.18 -9.39 -1.06
C LEU A 36 7.22 -8.82 -2.47
N ASN A 37 8.25 -8.05 -2.82
CA ASN A 37 8.41 -7.49 -4.16
C ASN A 37 8.53 -8.60 -5.21
N LEU A 38 9.34 -9.64 -4.96
CA LEU A 38 9.42 -10.78 -5.87
C LEU A 38 8.07 -11.50 -6.02
N LEU A 39 7.37 -11.74 -4.90
CA LEU A 39 6.04 -12.36 -4.95
C LEU A 39 5.06 -11.53 -5.79
N GLU A 40 5.02 -10.20 -5.61
CA GLU A 40 4.18 -9.30 -6.39
C GLU A 40 4.59 -9.25 -7.87
N GLN A 41 5.88 -9.33 -8.17
CA GLN A 41 6.38 -9.39 -9.55
C GLN A 41 6.00 -10.70 -10.23
N PHE A 42 6.07 -11.85 -9.56
CA PHE A 42 5.67 -13.15 -10.12
C PHE A 42 4.15 -13.35 -10.20
N GLN A 43 3.34 -12.55 -9.49
CA GLN A 43 1.89 -12.50 -9.72
C GLN A 43 1.51 -11.88 -11.07
N ARG A 44 2.46 -11.29 -11.80
CA ARG A 44 2.24 -10.82 -13.18
C ARG A 44 2.34 -12.00 -14.15
N LEU A 45 1.33 -12.15 -15.02
CA LEU A 45 1.24 -13.28 -15.97
C LEU A 45 2.50 -13.45 -16.82
N ALA A 46 3.13 -12.37 -17.27
CA ALA A 46 4.39 -12.42 -18.05
C ALA A 46 5.54 -13.06 -17.26
N ASN A 47 5.80 -12.56 -16.05
CA ASN A 47 6.89 -13.07 -15.21
C ASN A 47 6.65 -14.52 -14.81
N PHE A 48 5.39 -14.89 -14.55
CA PHE A 48 5.00 -16.27 -14.29
C PHE A 48 5.22 -17.18 -15.52
N TYR A 49 4.86 -16.71 -16.72
CA TYR A 49 5.12 -17.42 -17.98
C TYR A 49 6.62 -17.70 -18.19
N PHE A 50 7.46 -16.67 -18.06
CA PHE A 50 8.92 -16.84 -18.19
C PHE A 50 9.52 -17.70 -17.08
N LEU A 51 8.96 -17.66 -15.87
CA LEU A 51 9.36 -18.56 -14.79
C LEU A 51 9.10 -20.03 -15.15
N ILE A 52 7.92 -20.35 -15.69
CA ILE A 52 7.59 -21.71 -16.14
C ILE A 52 8.54 -22.15 -17.25
N LEU A 53 8.78 -21.29 -18.25
CA LEU A 53 9.71 -21.59 -19.35
C LEU A 53 11.12 -21.84 -18.87
N MET A 54 11.62 -21.01 -17.95
CA MET A 54 12.93 -21.20 -17.35
C MET A 54 13.02 -22.54 -16.62
N ILE A 55 11.98 -22.93 -15.87
CA ILE A 55 11.92 -24.23 -15.20
C ILE A 55 11.93 -25.38 -16.23
N LEU A 56 11.18 -25.27 -17.32
CA LEU A 56 11.18 -26.27 -18.39
C LEU A 56 12.55 -26.39 -19.08
N GLN A 57 13.27 -25.28 -19.26
CA GLN A 57 14.62 -25.26 -19.84
C GLN A 57 15.71 -25.84 -18.93
N LEU A 58 15.46 -25.97 -17.63
CA LEU A 58 16.37 -26.65 -16.71
C LEU A 58 16.36 -28.17 -16.91
N ILE A 59 15.37 -28.73 -17.62
CA ILE A 59 15.28 -30.16 -17.92
C ILE A 59 16.10 -30.44 -19.19
N PRO A 60 17.26 -31.11 -19.09
CA PRO A 60 18.19 -31.23 -20.21
C PRO A 60 17.67 -32.08 -21.37
N TRP A 61 16.62 -32.88 -21.15
CA TRP A 61 16.12 -33.87 -22.11
C TRP A 61 15.10 -33.26 -23.08
N ILE A 62 14.59 -32.08 -22.72
CA ILE A 62 13.55 -31.34 -23.44
C ILE A 62 14.14 -30.05 -24.00
N SER A 63 15.14 -29.48 -23.32
CA SER A 63 15.68 -28.18 -23.64
C SER A 63 16.63 -28.22 -24.84
N SER A 64 16.23 -27.53 -25.92
CA SER A 64 17.05 -27.29 -27.11
C SER A 64 17.88 -26.01 -27.00
N ILE A 65 17.61 -25.17 -26.00
CA ILE A 65 18.22 -23.86 -25.79
C ILE A 65 18.79 -23.79 -24.36
N ALA A 66 19.95 -23.17 -24.20
CA ALA A 66 20.53 -23.04 -22.87
C ALA A 66 19.67 -22.17 -21.92
N TRP A 67 19.48 -22.64 -20.68
CA TRP A 67 18.63 -22.01 -19.66
C TRP A 67 19.03 -20.54 -19.36
N TYR A 68 20.32 -20.19 -19.51
CA TYR A 68 20.79 -18.83 -19.26
C TYR A 68 20.22 -17.80 -20.25
N SER A 69 19.79 -18.23 -21.44
CA SER A 69 19.20 -17.34 -22.45
C SER A 69 17.89 -16.68 -21.99
N THR A 70 17.09 -17.38 -21.18
CA THR A 70 15.83 -16.86 -20.63
C THR A 70 16.03 -16.31 -19.22
N ALA A 71 16.91 -16.94 -18.43
CA ALA A 71 17.19 -16.51 -17.07
C ALA A 71 17.84 -15.11 -16.99
N ILE A 72 18.78 -14.80 -17.89
CA ILE A 72 19.49 -13.50 -17.87
C ILE A 72 18.52 -12.34 -18.13
N PRO A 73 17.71 -12.32 -19.22
CA PRO A 73 16.74 -11.25 -19.43
C PRO A 73 15.72 -11.12 -18.29
N LEU A 74 15.18 -12.25 -17.80
CA LEU A 74 14.22 -12.25 -16.69
C LEU A 74 14.84 -11.62 -15.42
N PHE A 75 16.08 -11.97 -15.10
CA PHE A 75 16.81 -11.39 -13.97
C PHE A 75 16.93 -9.86 -14.10
N PHE A 76 17.31 -9.35 -15.27
CA PHE A 76 17.38 -7.90 -15.51
C PHE A 76 16.01 -7.22 -15.41
N VAL A 77 14.94 -7.84 -15.92
CA VAL A 77 13.56 -7.31 -15.82
C VAL A 77 13.14 -7.18 -14.35
N LEU A 78 13.38 -8.22 -13.55
CA LEU A 78 13.04 -8.24 -12.13
C LEU A 78 13.86 -7.22 -11.33
N ILE A 79 15.16 -7.08 -11.63
CA ILE A 79 16.02 -6.07 -11.00
C ILE A 79 15.55 -4.66 -11.35
N PHE A 80 15.32 -4.35 -12.62
CA PHE A 80 14.93 -3.00 -13.02
C PHE A 80 13.58 -2.62 -12.41
N SER A 81 12.60 -3.53 -12.48
CA SER A 81 11.29 -3.34 -11.85
C SER A 81 11.42 -3.17 -10.32
N GLY A 82 12.25 -4.00 -9.68
CA GLY A 82 12.47 -3.94 -8.25
C GLY A 82 13.18 -2.64 -7.83
N ALA A 83 14.19 -2.19 -8.58
CA ALA A 83 14.89 -0.94 -8.30
C ALA A 83 13.95 0.26 -8.37
N LYS A 84 13.04 0.29 -9.35
CA LYS A 84 11.99 1.31 -9.43
C LYS A 84 11.03 1.24 -8.24
N ASP A 85 10.51 0.06 -7.92
CA ASP A 85 9.58 -0.12 -6.80
C ASP A 85 10.26 0.25 -5.45
N ALA A 86 11.55 -0.03 -5.31
CA ALA A 86 12.36 0.39 -4.16
C ALA A 86 12.50 1.91 -4.08
N TYR A 87 12.81 2.56 -5.21
CA TYR A 87 12.94 4.02 -5.27
C TYR A 87 11.63 4.72 -4.87
N ASP A 88 10.50 4.25 -5.40
CA ASP A 88 9.18 4.79 -5.06
C ASP A 88 8.84 4.59 -3.58
N ASP A 89 9.21 3.45 -2.98
CA ASP A 89 8.98 3.21 -1.55
C ASP A 89 9.92 4.04 -0.66
N ILE A 90 11.17 4.26 -1.06
CA ILE A 90 12.11 5.17 -0.38
C ILE A 90 11.55 6.59 -0.33
N GLN A 91 10.99 7.10 -1.44
CA GLN A 91 10.34 8.41 -1.44
C GLN A 91 9.17 8.48 -0.45
N ARG A 92 8.37 7.40 -0.32
CA ARG A 92 7.31 7.33 0.70
C ARG A 92 7.86 7.36 2.11
N HIS A 93 8.94 6.62 2.39
CA HIS A 93 9.60 6.67 3.70
C HIS A 93 10.12 8.07 4.02
N GLN A 94 10.69 8.78 3.04
CA GLN A 94 11.15 10.16 3.23
C GLN A 94 9.98 11.10 3.54
N SER A 95 8.87 11.00 2.80
CA SER A 95 7.65 11.77 3.05
C SER A 95 7.04 11.48 4.42
N ASP A 96 6.93 10.19 4.78
CA ASP A 96 6.43 9.76 6.09
C ASP A 96 7.31 10.35 7.21
N ASN A 97 8.64 10.27 7.06
CA ASN A 97 9.58 10.84 8.03
C ASN A 97 9.47 12.36 8.14
N GLN A 98 9.26 13.08 7.03
CA GLN A 98 9.06 14.54 7.07
C GLN A 98 7.80 14.89 7.87
N VAL A 99 6.69 14.18 7.66
CA VAL A 99 5.42 14.43 8.38
C VAL A 99 5.54 14.05 9.86
N ASN A 100 6.12 12.89 10.17
CA ASN A 100 6.22 12.39 11.55
C ASN A 100 7.16 13.23 12.43
N ASN A 101 8.16 13.89 11.82
CA ASN A 101 9.11 14.75 12.52
C ASN A 101 8.71 16.24 12.53
N ARG A 102 7.55 16.62 11.98
CA ARG A 102 7.02 17.99 12.16
C ARG A 102 6.84 18.28 13.65
N ILE A 103 7.04 19.54 14.02
CA ILE A 103 6.92 19.99 15.41
C ILE A 103 5.51 20.53 15.65
N SER A 104 4.95 20.21 16.82
CA SER A 104 3.72 20.77 17.36
C SER A 104 3.96 21.18 18.81
N TYR A 105 3.30 22.23 19.28
CA TYR A 105 3.42 22.70 20.66
C TYR A 105 2.34 22.06 21.53
N VAL A 106 2.74 21.18 22.44
CA VAL A 106 1.84 20.53 23.39
C VAL A 106 1.87 21.28 24.72
N VAL A 107 0.70 21.51 25.30
CA VAL A 107 0.55 22.11 26.63
C VAL A 107 0.73 21.02 27.69
N ARG A 108 1.78 21.11 28.50
CA ARG A 108 2.00 20.23 29.66
C ARG A 108 2.48 21.06 30.85
N ASN A 109 1.86 20.85 32.02
CA ASN A 109 2.22 21.54 33.27
C ASN A 109 2.30 23.08 33.12
N GLY A 110 1.35 23.67 32.38
CA GLY A 110 1.31 25.11 32.14
C GLY A 110 2.40 25.67 31.21
N GLN A 111 3.16 24.81 30.51
CA GLN A 111 4.18 25.21 29.55
C GLN A 111 3.92 24.62 28.16
N LEU A 112 4.41 25.33 27.13
CA LEU A 112 4.41 24.85 25.75
C LEU A 112 5.68 24.06 25.48
N ILE A 113 5.54 22.78 25.21
CA ILE A 113 6.64 21.87 24.90
C ILE A 113 6.58 21.54 23.42
N ALA A 114 7.71 21.74 22.73
CA ALA A 114 7.86 21.33 21.35
C ALA A 114 7.97 19.80 21.28
N GLU A 115 6.99 19.16 20.66
CA GLU A 115 6.93 17.71 20.47
C GLU A 115 6.84 17.37 18.99
N ARG A 116 7.39 16.21 18.63
CA ARG A 116 7.24 15.69 17.26
C ARG A 116 5.83 15.16 17.08
N TRP A 117 5.29 15.28 15.87
CA TRP A 117 3.96 14.79 15.55
C TRP A 117 3.78 13.31 15.91
N MET A 118 4.80 12.47 15.70
CA MET A 118 4.75 11.05 16.07
C MET A 118 4.57 10.78 17.58
N ASN A 119 4.95 11.72 18.45
CA ASN A 119 4.87 11.60 19.90
C ASN A 119 3.58 12.17 20.50
N VAL A 120 2.78 12.88 19.70
CA VAL A 120 1.48 13.41 20.12
C VAL A 120 0.54 12.25 20.44
N LYS A 121 -0.13 12.31 21.59
CA LYS A 121 -1.06 11.28 22.02
C LYS A 121 -2.50 11.79 22.07
N VAL A 122 -3.44 10.86 22.03
CA VAL A 122 -4.85 11.18 22.30
C VAL A 122 -4.96 11.75 23.71
N GLY A 123 -5.64 12.89 23.84
CA GLY A 123 -5.66 13.65 25.07
C GLY A 123 -4.43 14.52 25.33
N ASP A 124 -3.58 14.79 24.34
CA ASP A 124 -2.70 15.97 24.44
C ASP A 124 -3.47 17.22 24.02
N VAL A 125 -3.18 18.37 24.65
CA VAL A 125 -3.68 19.67 24.21
C VAL A 125 -2.60 20.34 23.37
N ILE A 126 -2.94 20.70 22.13
CA ILE A 126 -2.01 21.28 21.17
C ILE A 126 -2.37 22.75 20.95
N ARG A 127 -1.35 23.62 20.98
CA ARG A 127 -1.42 24.98 20.48
C ARG A 127 -0.98 25.01 19.03
N MET A 128 -1.83 25.55 18.17
CA MET A 128 -1.51 25.80 16.77
C MET A 128 -1.43 27.30 16.54
N GLU A 129 -0.48 27.71 15.70
CA GLU A 129 -0.34 29.09 15.26
C GLU A 129 -0.87 29.26 13.83
N ASN A 130 -1.07 30.50 13.42
CA ASN A 130 -1.52 30.81 12.06
C ASN A 130 -0.60 30.16 11.01
N ASP A 131 -1.19 29.69 9.92
CA ASP A 131 -0.53 29.02 8.79
C ASP A 131 0.16 27.68 9.13
N GLN A 132 -0.16 27.09 10.28
CA GLN A 132 0.32 25.76 10.66
C GLN A 132 -0.69 24.65 10.33
N PHE A 133 -0.15 23.48 10.02
CA PHE A 133 -0.95 22.27 9.82
C PHE A 133 -1.40 21.67 11.15
N VAL A 134 -2.62 21.15 11.14
CA VAL A 134 -3.18 20.39 12.26
C VAL A 134 -2.58 18.98 12.29
N ALA A 135 -1.99 18.60 13.43
CA ALA A 135 -1.22 17.35 13.59
C ALA A 135 -2.06 16.07 13.70
N ALA A 136 -3.29 16.18 14.20
CA ALA A 136 -4.21 15.08 14.51
C ALA A 136 -5.66 15.60 14.49
N ASP A 137 -6.68 14.77 14.66
CA ASP A 137 -8.05 15.29 14.73
C ASP A 137 -8.30 15.88 16.13
N LEU A 138 -8.61 17.18 16.19
CA LEU A 138 -8.71 17.94 17.43
C LEU A 138 -10.14 18.41 17.69
N LEU A 139 -10.52 18.50 18.97
CA LEU A 139 -11.65 19.30 19.43
C LEU A 139 -11.15 20.71 19.79
N LEU A 140 -11.76 21.73 19.20
CA LEU A 140 -11.42 23.12 19.44
C LEU A 140 -11.84 23.57 20.85
N LEU A 141 -10.90 24.07 21.63
CA LEU A 141 -11.13 24.55 23.01
C LEU A 141 -11.21 26.07 23.08
N SER A 142 -10.23 26.77 22.52
CA SER A 142 -10.15 28.23 22.57
C SER A 142 -9.40 28.77 21.35
N THR A 143 -9.67 30.01 20.99
CA THR A 143 -9.16 30.68 19.78
C THR A 143 -8.82 32.14 20.08
N SER A 144 -7.98 32.74 19.25
CA SER A 144 -7.68 34.18 19.32
C SER A 144 -8.84 35.07 18.88
N GLU A 145 -9.69 34.58 17.98
CA GLU A 145 -10.79 35.38 17.40
C GLU A 145 -12.00 35.49 18.34
N PRO A 146 -12.77 36.59 18.24
CA PRO A 146 -13.97 36.78 19.05
C PRO A 146 -15.00 35.66 18.82
N HIS A 147 -15.82 35.41 19.84
CA HIS A 147 -16.87 34.38 19.84
C HIS A 147 -16.37 32.93 19.64
N GLY A 148 -15.08 32.67 19.85
CA GLY A 148 -14.51 31.33 19.74
C GLY A 148 -14.34 30.87 18.29
N LEU A 149 -14.32 31.78 17.32
CA LEU A 149 -14.24 31.44 15.90
C LEU A 149 -12.82 31.05 15.48
N CYS A 150 -12.73 30.20 14.46
CA CYS A 150 -11.49 29.73 13.86
C CYS A 150 -11.74 29.50 12.38
N TYR A 151 -10.77 29.85 11.54
CA TYR A 151 -10.86 29.59 10.11
C TYR A 151 -9.85 28.52 9.71
N ILE A 152 -10.31 27.53 8.96
CA ILE A 152 -9.44 26.47 8.44
C ILE A 152 -9.56 26.37 6.94
N GLU A 153 -8.42 26.10 6.32
CA GLU A 153 -8.34 25.71 4.92
C GLU A 153 -8.31 24.18 4.84
N THR A 154 -9.18 23.59 4.02
CA THR A 154 -9.30 22.14 3.83
C THR A 154 -8.86 21.68 2.44
N SER A 155 -7.94 22.42 1.81
CA SER A 155 -7.46 22.16 0.46
C SER A 155 -6.78 20.79 0.33
N GLU A 156 -6.09 20.31 1.37
CA GLU A 156 -5.47 18.97 1.38
C GLU A 156 -6.47 17.80 1.54
N LEU A 157 -7.66 18.06 2.10
CA LEU A 157 -8.66 17.01 2.35
C LEU A 157 -9.67 16.88 1.20
N ASP A 158 -10.29 18.01 0.85
CA ASP A 158 -11.44 18.04 -0.07
C ASP A 158 -11.13 18.80 -1.37
N GLY A 159 -9.94 19.40 -1.49
CA GLY A 159 -9.59 20.28 -2.62
C GLY A 159 -10.30 21.64 -2.62
N GLU A 160 -11.13 21.92 -1.62
CA GLU A 160 -11.82 23.19 -1.45
C GLU A 160 -10.85 24.27 -0.92
N THR A 161 -10.74 25.38 -1.65
CA THR A 161 -9.90 26.54 -1.28
C THR A 161 -10.60 27.54 -0.36
N ASN A 162 -11.91 27.38 -0.17
CA ASN A 162 -12.68 28.25 0.70
C ASN A 162 -12.36 27.96 2.17
N LEU A 163 -12.25 29.03 2.95
CA LEU A 163 -12.08 28.92 4.39
C LEU A 163 -13.37 28.41 5.04
N LYS A 164 -13.27 27.32 5.79
CA LYS A 164 -14.37 26.80 6.61
C LYS A 164 -14.28 27.42 8.00
N VAL A 165 -15.41 27.88 8.51
CA VAL A 165 -15.52 28.44 9.87
C VAL A 165 -15.77 27.31 10.86
N ARG A 166 -15.01 27.28 11.94
CA ARG A 166 -15.20 26.40 13.11
C ARG A 166 -15.38 27.26 14.35
N GLN A 167 -16.09 26.73 15.33
CA GLN A 167 -16.40 27.47 16.56
C GLN A 167 -16.11 26.62 17.79
N ALA A 168 -15.36 27.19 18.74
CA ALA A 168 -15.13 26.63 20.06
C ALA A 168 -16.41 26.66 20.90
N LEU A 169 -16.51 25.80 21.91
CA LEU A 169 -17.60 25.91 22.88
C LEU A 169 -17.47 27.22 23.67
N PRO A 170 -18.57 27.97 23.88
CA PRO A 170 -18.53 29.19 24.69
C PRO A 170 -17.92 28.97 26.08
N GLU A 171 -18.21 27.82 26.70
CA GLU A 171 -17.73 27.43 28.03
C GLU A 171 -16.22 27.23 28.07
N THR A 172 -15.62 26.72 26.98
CA THR A 172 -14.17 26.49 26.89
C THR A 172 -13.44 27.71 26.35
N SER A 173 -14.09 28.51 25.51
CA SER A 173 -13.51 29.69 24.87
C SER A 173 -13.04 30.74 25.89
N ILE A 174 -13.64 30.77 27.09
CA ILE A 174 -13.31 31.69 28.20
C ILE A 174 -11.87 31.51 28.68
N MET A 175 -11.26 30.32 28.49
CA MET A 175 -9.88 30.05 28.90
C MET A 175 -8.85 30.96 28.20
N GLY A 176 -9.13 31.40 26.97
CA GLY A 176 -8.24 32.26 26.19
C GLY A 176 -6.83 31.67 26.00
N ASP A 177 -5.80 32.53 26.00
CA ASP A 177 -4.39 32.13 25.86
C ASP A 177 -3.72 31.78 27.20
N LYS A 178 -4.50 31.49 28.25
CA LYS A 178 -3.95 31.24 29.60
C LYS A 178 -3.57 29.76 29.74
N LEU A 179 -2.28 29.48 29.56
CA LEU A 179 -1.72 28.11 29.65
C LEU A 179 -2.05 27.38 30.95
N LEU A 180 -2.12 28.10 32.09
CA LEU A 180 -2.48 27.51 33.38
C LEU A 180 -3.92 26.98 33.37
N GLN A 181 -4.88 27.76 32.88
CA GLN A 181 -6.28 27.36 32.82
C GLN A 181 -6.49 26.20 31.84
N ILE A 182 -5.77 26.21 30.72
CA ILE A 182 -5.80 25.12 29.74
C ILE A 182 -5.18 23.84 30.31
N SER A 183 -4.10 23.96 31.10
CA SER A 183 -3.45 22.81 31.72
C SER A 183 -4.25 22.22 32.88
N GLU A 184 -5.13 22.99 33.50
CA GLU A 184 -6.06 22.58 34.56
C GLU A 184 -7.42 22.10 34.00
N PHE A 185 -7.62 22.19 32.69
CA PHE A 185 -8.85 21.75 32.05
C PHE A 185 -9.06 20.24 32.24
N GLU A 186 -10.11 19.90 32.98
CA GLU A 186 -10.54 18.52 33.22
C GLU A 186 -11.94 18.33 32.63
N GLY A 187 -12.02 17.53 31.57
CA GLY A 187 -13.26 17.20 30.88
C GLY A 187 -13.22 15.78 30.35
N GLN A 188 -14.41 15.18 30.17
CA GLN A 188 -14.53 13.85 29.56
C GLN A 188 -15.20 13.97 28.20
N ILE A 189 -14.53 13.48 27.15
CA ILE A 189 -15.04 13.51 25.78
C ILE A 189 -15.53 12.12 25.42
N HIS A 190 -16.83 12.01 25.15
CA HIS A 190 -17.46 10.80 24.63
C HIS A 190 -17.80 11.04 23.16
N CYS A 191 -17.17 10.30 22.26
CA CYS A 191 -17.39 10.43 20.82
C CYS A 191 -17.71 9.08 20.18
N GLU A 192 -18.22 9.16 18.95
CA GLU A 192 -18.37 8.00 18.08
C GLU A 192 -17.03 7.30 17.79
N LEU A 193 -17.11 6.08 17.26
CA LEU A 193 -15.91 5.37 16.80
C LEU A 193 -15.29 6.08 15.59
N PRO A 194 -13.96 5.95 15.38
CA PRO A 194 -13.29 6.52 14.22
C PRO A 194 -14.00 6.09 12.92
N ASN A 195 -14.35 7.05 12.08
CA ASN A 195 -15.01 6.83 10.79
C ASN A 195 -14.36 7.65 9.67
N ASN A 196 -14.67 7.30 8.42
CA ASN A 196 -14.14 7.98 7.23
C ASN A 196 -15.03 9.14 6.73
N LYS A 197 -16.06 9.56 7.47
CA LYS A 197 -16.97 10.62 7.02
C LYS A 197 -16.45 11.99 7.48
N LEU A 198 -15.89 12.77 6.55
CA LEU A 198 -15.30 14.08 6.82
C LEU A 198 -16.31 15.09 7.41
N ASN A 199 -17.59 14.98 7.01
CA ASN A 199 -18.64 15.92 7.40
C ASN A 199 -19.43 15.53 8.65
N GLN A 200 -19.30 14.30 9.15
CA GLN A 200 -20.06 13.80 10.29
C GLN A 200 -19.13 13.64 11.50
N PHE A 201 -19.43 14.32 12.59
CA PHE A 201 -18.80 14.07 13.88
C PHE A 201 -19.85 14.28 14.97
N GLU A 202 -20.04 13.26 15.80
CA GLU A 202 -20.99 13.29 16.91
C GLU A 202 -20.27 12.92 18.21
N GLY A 203 -20.41 13.79 19.21
CA GLY A 203 -19.86 13.55 20.54
C GLY A 203 -20.53 14.39 21.62
N ARG A 204 -20.08 14.20 22.85
CA ARG A 204 -20.52 14.92 24.03
C ARG A 204 -19.31 15.23 24.90
N LEU A 205 -19.18 16.48 25.34
CA LEU A 205 -18.21 16.90 26.33
C LEU A 205 -18.91 17.01 27.69
N HIS A 206 -18.43 16.26 28.68
CA HIS A 206 -18.81 16.43 30.07
C HIS A 206 -17.81 17.39 30.73
N TYR A 207 -18.26 18.60 31.05
CA TYR A 207 -17.43 19.66 31.63
C TYR A 207 -18.23 20.44 32.67
N ASN A 208 -17.65 20.63 33.87
CA ASN A 208 -18.27 21.35 34.99
C ASN A 208 -19.72 20.91 35.33
N GLY A 209 -20.00 19.61 35.24
CA GLY A 209 -21.34 19.05 35.49
C GLY A 209 -22.34 19.19 34.33
N ASN A 210 -21.98 19.90 33.25
CA ASN A 210 -22.81 20.07 32.06
C ASN A 210 -22.41 19.09 30.96
N ILE A 211 -23.39 18.67 30.16
CA ILE A 211 -23.20 17.83 28.98
C ILE A 211 -23.38 18.70 27.74
N LEU A 212 -22.30 18.98 27.03
CA LEU A 212 -22.28 19.83 25.85
C LEU A 212 -22.20 18.98 24.57
N PRO A 213 -23.10 19.17 23.60
CA PRO A 213 -23.05 18.43 22.34
C PRO A 213 -21.88 18.89 21.47
N LEU A 214 -21.19 17.93 20.88
CA LEU A 214 -20.10 18.14 19.94
C LEU A 214 -20.53 17.76 18.53
N ASP A 215 -20.40 18.72 17.62
CA ASP A 215 -20.69 18.55 16.20
C ASP A 215 -19.40 18.72 15.39
N ASN A 216 -19.45 18.39 14.10
CA ASN A 216 -18.33 18.61 13.18
C ASN A 216 -17.84 20.07 13.19
N GLY A 217 -18.72 21.06 13.39
CA GLY A 217 -18.35 22.48 13.47
C GLY A 217 -17.34 22.83 14.58
N LYS A 218 -17.12 21.94 15.54
CA LYS A 218 -16.24 22.13 16.70
C LYS A 218 -14.92 21.35 16.57
N THR A 219 -14.72 20.60 15.49
CA THR A 219 -13.52 19.78 15.27
C THR A 219 -12.61 20.34 14.17
N LEU A 220 -11.32 20.12 14.33
CA LEU A 220 -10.28 20.39 13.34
C LEU A 220 -9.69 19.07 12.88
N LEU A 221 -9.66 18.82 11.58
CA LEU A 221 -9.15 17.55 11.03
C LEU A 221 -7.65 17.65 10.74
N ARG A 222 -6.95 16.52 10.81
CA ARG A 222 -5.56 16.41 10.38
C ARG A 222 -5.43 16.85 8.90
N GLY A 223 -4.39 17.63 8.60
CA GLY A 223 -4.13 18.15 7.24
C GLY A 223 -4.84 19.47 6.93
N CYS A 224 -5.77 19.92 7.78
CA CYS A 224 -6.25 21.30 7.70
C CYS A 224 -5.11 22.28 8.02
N VAL A 225 -5.16 23.47 7.42
CA VAL A 225 -4.28 24.59 7.77
C VAL A 225 -5.07 25.64 8.52
N LEU A 226 -4.56 26.10 9.66
CA LEU A 226 -5.14 27.23 10.38
C LEU A 226 -4.88 28.51 9.58
N ARG A 227 -5.92 29.30 9.29
CA ARG A 227 -5.81 30.57 8.57
C ARG A 227 -6.56 31.66 9.32
N ASN A 228 -6.19 32.91 9.14
CA ASN A 228 -6.89 34.07 9.70
C ASN A 228 -7.21 33.93 11.20
N THR A 229 -6.35 33.24 11.96
CA THR A 229 -6.51 33.00 13.39
C THR A 229 -5.11 32.89 13.97
N ARG A 230 -4.74 33.82 14.86
CA ARG A 230 -3.36 33.93 15.37
C ARG A 230 -2.93 32.66 16.11
N TRP A 231 -3.81 32.15 16.95
CA TRP A 231 -3.60 30.91 17.69
C TRP A 231 -4.92 30.23 17.99
N CYS A 232 -4.89 28.90 18.12
CA CYS A 232 -5.97 28.14 18.72
C CYS A 232 -5.44 26.96 19.53
N TYR A 233 -6.21 26.55 20.53
CA TYR A 233 -5.96 25.38 21.35
C TYR A 233 -6.96 24.31 21.02
N GLY A 234 -6.48 23.08 20.81
CA GLY A 234 -7.33 21.93 20.57
C GLY A 234 -6.84 20.70 21.30
N VAL A 235 -7.77 19.87 21.75
CA VAL A 235 -7.47 18.58 22.37
C VAL A 235 -7.56 17.45 21.36
N VAL A 236 -6.55 16.57 21.34
CA VAL A 236 -6.48 15.45 20.40
C VAL A 236 -7.57 14.41 20.73
N ILE A 237 -8.46 14.14 19.77
CA ILE A 237 -9.50 13.11 19.85
C ILE A 237 -9.03 11.83 19.16
N PHE A 238 -8.54 11.95 17.92
CA PHE A 238 -8.04 10.82 17.14
C PHE A 238 -6.63 11.08 16.63
N ALA A 239 -5.78 10.06 16.70
CA ALA A 239 -4.37 10.12 16.33
C ALA A 239 -4.01 9.07 15.28
N GLY A 240 -3.03 9.39 14.43
CA GLY A 240 -2.45 8.46 13.46
C GLY A 240 -3.48 7.87 12.51
N LYS A 241 -3.60 6.53 12.53
CA LYS A 241 -4.51 5.78 11.65
C LYS A 241 -6.00 6.03 11.94
N ASP A 242 -6.32 6.48 13.15
CA ASP A 242 -7.70 6.76 13.57
C ASP A 242 -8.16 8.17 13.12
N THR A 243 -7.28 8.97 12.52
CA THR A 243 -7.70 10.25 11.93
C THR A 243 -8.53 10.04 10.68
N LYS A 244 -9.51 10.91 10.45
CA LYS A 244 -10.40 10.81 9.28
C LYS A 244 -9.64 10.90 7.96
N LEU A 245 -8.57 11.70 7.91
CA LEU A 245 -7.68 11.79 6.75
C LEU A 245 -7.07 10.42 6.42
N MET A 246 -6.54 9.72 7.43
CA MET A 246 -5.89 8.43 7.22
C MET A 246 -6.89 7.31 6.89
N MET A 247 -8.10 7.37 7.43
CA MET A 247 -9.16 6.45 7.03
C MET A 247 -9.63 6.66 5.59
N ASN A 248 -9.58 7.90 5.07
CA ASN A 248 -9.86 8.19 3.67
C ASN A 248 -8.68 7.94 2.73
N SER A 249 -7.46 7.90 3.24
CA SER A 249 -6.24 7.72 2.44
C SER A 249 -6.14 6.34 1.77
N GLY A 250 -7.04 5.40 2.10
CA GLY A 250 -7.10 4.08 1.50
C GLY A 250 -5.86 3.23 1.77
N LYS A 251 -5.94 1.91 1.54
CA LYS A 251 -4.72 1.09 1.49
C LYS A 251 -3.99 1.42 0.20
N THR A 252 -2.68 1.63 0.27
CA THR A 252 -1.80 1.87 -0.90
C THR A 252 -1.86 0.67 -1.85
N LYS A 253 -2.83 0.64 -2.77
CA LYS A 253 -2.93 -0.40 -3.80
C LYS A 253 -1.98 -0.06 -4.94
N CYS A 254 -1.32 -1.06 -5.50
CA CYS A 254 -0.57 -0.86 -6.74
C CYS A 254 -1.57 -0.50 -7.85
N LYS A 255 -1.46 0.70 -8.42
CA LYS A 255 -2.28 1.09 -9.58
C LYS A 255 -1.83 0.25 -10.78
N ARG A 256 -2.75 -0.49 -11.38
CA ARG A 256 -2.52 -1.16 -12.68
C ARG A 256 -3.00 -0.22 -13.78
N THR A 257 -2.18 -0.02 -14.80
CA THR A 257 -2.52 0.79 -15.96
C THR A 257 -3.43 0.01 -16.91
N SER A 258 -4.26 0.70 -17.70
CA SER A 258 -5.05 0.04 -18.77
C SER A 258 -4.17 -0.71 -19.77
N LEU A 259 -2.96 -0.21 -20.00
CA LEU A 259 -1.92 -0.89 -20.77
C LEU A 259 -1.52 -2.24 -20.16
N ASP A 260 -1.49 -2.38 -18.82
CA ASP A 260 -1.20 -3.67 -18.19
C ASP A 260 -2.28 -4.72 -18.50
N HIS A 261 -3.54 -4.29 -18.58
CA HIS A 261 -4.63 -5.18 -18.95
C HIS A 261 -4.53 -5.60 -20.42
N PHE A 262 -4.27 -4.65 -21.32
CA PHE A 262 -4.05 -4.92 -22.74
C PHE A 262 -2.88 -5.89 -22.96
N LEU A 263 -1.74 -5.68 -22.29
CA LEU A 263 -0.59 -6.57 -22.35
C LEU A 263 -0.92 -7.97 -21.84
N ASN A 264 -1.70 -8.10 -20.76
CA ASN A 264 -2.14 -9.41 -20.25
C ASN A 264 -3.00 -10.17 -21.26
N ILE A 265 -3.91 -9.49 -21.96
CA ILE A 265 -4.71 -10.10 -23.03
C ILE A 265 -3.81 -10.57 -24.18
N LEU A 266 -2.86 -9.73 -24.59
CA LEU A 266 -1.91 -10.07 -25.66
C LEU A 266 -1.09 -11.31 -25.29
N ILE A 267 -0.58 -11.41 -24.06
CA ILE A 267 0.16 -12.58 -23.55
C ILE A 267 -0.70 -13.84 -23.68
N MET A 268 -1.94 -13.79 -23.18
CA MET A 268 -2.85 -14.94 -23.26
C MET A 268 -3.08 -15.36 -24.71
N GLY A 269 -3.25 -14.40 -25.62
CA GLY A 269 -3.38 -14.67 -27.06
C GLY A 269 -2.14 -15.36 -27.64
N ILE A 270 -0.93 -14.87 -27.33
CA ILE A 270 0.32 -15.47 -27.82
C ILE A 270 0.52 -16.87 -27.24
N VAL A 271 0.25 -17.10 -25.95
CA VAL A 271 0.37 -18.43 -25.33
C VAL A 271 -0.58 -19.44 -25.98
N VAL A 272 -1.83 -19.06 -26.24
CA VAL A 272 -2.79 -19.93 -26.94
C VAL A 272 -2.32 -20.23 -28.37
N PHE A 273 -1.83 -19.22 -29.09
CA PHE A 273 -1.27 -19.40 -30.44
C PHE A 273 -0.05 -20.33 -30.44
N LEU A 274 0.85 -20.17 -29.46
CA LEU A 274 2.04 -21.01 -29.29
C LEU A 274 1.66 -22.47 -29.05
N ILE A 275 0.72 -22.73 -28.14
CA ILE A 275 0.23 -24.09 -27.85
C ILE A 275 -0.36 -24.72 -29.12
N ALA A 276 -1.18 -23.98 -29.88
CA ALA A 276 -1.75 -24.47 -31.12
C ALA A 276 -0.66 -24.86 -32.15
N MET A 277 0.35 -24.01 -32.34
CA MET A 277 1.49 -24.31 -33.22
C MET A 277 2.28 -25.54 -32.75
N CYS A 278 2.53 -25.66 -31.44
CA CYS A 278 3.25 -26.82 -30.89
C CYS A 278 2.46 -28.13 -31.09
N LEU A 279 1.14 -28.11 -30.94
CA LEU A 279 0.28 -29.27 -31.21
C LEU A 279 0.32 -29.67 -32.70
N ILE A 280 0.29 -28.71 -33.61
CA ILE A 280 0.43 -28.97 -35.05
C ILE A 280 1.82 -29.58 -35.35
N CYS A 281 2.90 -29.00 -34.83
CA CYS A 281 4.24 -29.54 -35.04
C CYS A 281 4.39 -30.97 -34.48
N THR A 282 3.86 -31.22 -33.28
CA THR A 282 3.94 -32.54 -32.63
C THR A 282 3.16 -33.59 -33.40
N THR A 283 1.93 -33.28 -33.85
CA THR A 283 1.12 -34.21 -34.64
C THR A 283 1.75 -34.52 -35.99
N LEU A 284 2.32 -33.53 -36.67
CA LEU A 284 3.05 -33.73 -37.94
C LEU A 284 4.29 -34.60 -37.75
N CYS A 285 5.04 -34.41 -36.65
CA CYS A 285 6.17 -35.26 -36.31
C CYS A 285 5.74 -36.70 -36.03
N GLY A 286 4.69 -36.90 -35.24
CA GLY A 286 4.15 -38.25 -34.97
C GLY A 286 3.65 -38.97 -36.22
N ILE A 287 2.93 -38.27 -37.11
CA ILE A 287 2.47 -38.83 -38.39
C ILE A 287 3.66 -39.20 -39.28
N ARG A 288 4.67 -38.33 -39.37
CA ARG A 288 5.87 -38.56 -40.18
C ARG A 288 6.68 -39.75 -39.65
N GLU A 289 6.83 -39.87 -38.34
CA GLU A 289 7.50 -41.02 -37.70
C GLU A 289 6.72 -42.32 -37.92
N TRP A 290 5.39 -42.26 -37.97
CA TRP A 290 4.55 -43.42 -38.25
C TRP A 290 4.54 -43.84 -39.73
N THR A 291 4.71 -42.89 -40.66
CA THR A 291 4.58 -43.15 -42.11
C THR A 291 5.90 -43.33 -42.86
N ILE A 292 7.00 -42.69 -42.43
CA ILE A 292 8.29 -42.69 -43.15
C ILE A 292 9.36 -43.31 -42.26
N GLU A 293 10.00 -44.36 -42.80
CA GLU A 293 11.03 -45.18 -42.18
C GLU A 293 12.18 -44.40 -41.49
N ARG A 294 12.67 -44.99 -40.40
CA ARG A 294 13.55 -44.47 -39.31
C ARG A 294 14.89 -43.85 -39.75
N HIS A 295 14.92 -42.61 -40.22
CA HIS A 295 16.18 -41.84 -40.29
C HIS A 295 16.25 -40.61 -39.38
N PHE A 296 15.14 -40.13 -38.81
CA PHE A 296 15.17 -38.90 -38.00
C PHE A 296 15.65 -39.13 -36.55
N THR A 297 15.38 -40.31 -35.97
CA THR A 297 15.78 -40.66 -34.60
C THR A 297 17.28 -40.80 -34.41
N ILE A 298 18.06 -40.95 -35.50
CA ILE A 298 19.53 -41.03 -35.48
C ILE A 298 20.17 -39.64 -35.25
N HIS A 299 19.43 -38.55 -35.55
CA HIS A 299 19.92 -37.17 -35.39
C HIS A 299 19.54 -36.53 -34.05
N LEU A 300 18.55 -37.06 -33.34
CA LEU A 300 18.25 -36.67 -31.97
C LEU A 300 19.12 -37.50 -31.04
N ASN A 301 20.25 -36.92 -30.63
CA ASN A 301 21.21 -37.50 -29.68
C ASN A 301 20.61 -37.46 -28.25
N LEU A 302 19.42 -38.04 -28.09
CA LEU A 302 18.76 -38.23 -26.80
C LEU A 302 19.51 -39.34 -26.05
N ASP A 303 19.92 -39.03 -24.82
CA ASP A 303 20.70 -39.92 -23.97
C ASP A 303 20.01 -41.30 -23.85
N GLY A 304 20.76 -42.38 -24.04
CA GLY A 304 20.24 -43.77 -24.17
C GLY A 304 19.57 -44.33 -22.91
N SER A 305 19.37 -43.50 -21.88
CA SER A 305 18.70 -43.81 -20.62
C SER A 305 17.19 -43.61 -20.64
N VAL A 306 16.64 -42.86 -21.62
CA VAL A 306 15.20 -42.54 -21.71
C VAL A 306 14.48 -43.41 -22.75
N ILE A 307 15.21 -43.94 -23.73
CA ILE A 307 14.66 -44.79 -24.79
C ILE A 307 15.35 -46.16 -24.72
N PRO A 308 14.81 -47.14 -23.99
CA PRO A 308 15.31 -48.50 -24.04
C PRO A 308 14.95 -49.09 -25.41
N ASN A 309 15.98 -49.33 -26.23
CA ASN A 309 15.95 -49.99 -27.54
C ASN A 309 15.38 -49.17 -28.70
N HIS A 310 16.27 -48.65 -29.57
CA HIS A 310 15.95 -48.03 -30.87
C HIS A 310 15.19 -48.95 -31.86
N MET A 311 14.95 -50.21 -31.51
CA MET A 311 14.40 -51.24 -32.41
C MET A 311 12.97 -51.67 -32.11
N GLU A 312 12.43 -51.47 -30.91
CA GLU A 312 11.04 -51.88 -30.61
C GLU A 312 10.04 -50.77 -30.96
N GLN A 313 8.96 -51.16 -31.62
CA GLN A 313 7.87 -50.28 -32.03
C GLN A 313 6.75 -50.42 -31.00
N SER A 314 6.91 -49.79 -29.83
CA SER A 314 5.86 -49.76 -28.82
C SER A 314 5.11 -48.42 -28.90
N SER A 315 3.77 -48.47 -28.91
CA SER A 315 2.91 -47.27 -28.89
C SER A 315 3.20 -46.34 -27.71
N GLU A 316 3.71 -46.90 -26.62
CA GLU A 316 4.12 -46.16 -25.42
C GLU A 316 5.36 -45.28 -25.67
N GLN A 317 6.37 -45.78 -26.40
CA GLN A 317 7.57 -45.01 -26.72
C GLN A 317 7.30 -43.84 -27.66
N THR A 318 6.47 -44.03 -28.69
CA THR A 318 6.07 -42.94 -29.60
C THR A 318 5.27 -41.85 -28.87
N SER A 319 4.47 -42.24 -27.87
CA SER A 319 3.70 -41.29 -27.05
C SER A 319 4.61 -40.46 -26.13
N ILE A 320 5.58 -41.09 -25.48
CA ILE A 320 6.58 -40.41 -24.65
C ILE A 320 7.43 -39.44 -25.49
N LEU A 321 7.88 -39.88 -26.66
CA LEU A 321 8.66 -39.05 -27.57
C LEU A 321 7.85 -37.84 -28.08
N SER A 322 6.59 -38.04 -28.46
CA SER A 322 5.69 -36.95 -28.88
C SER A 322 5.47 -35.93 -27.76
N PHE A 323 5.31 -36.41 -26.52
CA PHE A 323 5.18 -35.55 -25.35
C PHE A 323 6.45 -34.71 -25.09
N LEU A 324 7.64 -35.32 -25.19
CA LEU A 324 8.91 -34.59 -25.04
C LEU A 324 9.13 -33.58 -26.17
N MET A 325 8.79 -33.96 -27.41
CA MET A 325 8.88 -33.07 -28.58
C MET A 325 7.95 -31.86 -28.47
N PHE A 326 6.76 -32.02 -27.89
CA PHE A 326 5.86 -30.89 -27.62
C PHE A 326 6.53 -29.81 -26.77
N PHE A 327 7.15 -30.18 -25.65
CA PHE A 327 7.83 -29.21 -24.80
C PHE A 327 9.11 -28.65 -25.44
N SER A 328 9.81 -29.44 -26.26
CA SER A 328 10.98 -28.98 -27.01
C SER A 328 10.58 -27.88 -28.03
N TYR A 329 9.47 -28.06 -28.75
CA TYR A 329 8.92 -27.04 -29.64
C TYR A 329 8.41 -25.80 -28.89
N LEU A 330 7.81 -25.99 -27.72
CA LEU A 330 7.39 -24.88 -26.85
C LEU A 330 8.58 -24.01 -26.43
N ILE A 331 9.71 -24.63 -26.08
CA ILE A 331 10.96 -23.92 -25.76
C ILE A 331 11.53 -23.21 -27.01
N LEU A 332 11.56 -23.89 -28.15
CA LEU A 332 12.11 -23.36 -29.40
C LEU A 332 11.33 -22.11 -29.88
N LEU A 333 9.99 -22.16 -29.81
CA LEU A 333 9.10 -21.11 -30.31
C LEU A 333 8.82 -20.00 -29.28
N ASN A 334 9.32 -20.11 -28.05
CA ASN A 334 9.20 -19.07 -27.02
C ASN A 334 9.74 -17.70 -27.48
N THR A 335 10.67 -17.65 -28.44
CA THR A 335 11.17 -16.40 -29.02
C THR A 335 10.08 -15.52 -29.66
N VAL A 336 8.89 -16.06 -29.90
CA VAL A 336 7.69 -15.31 -30.35
C VAL A 336 7.17 -14.36 -29.26
N VAL A 337 7.48 -14.58 -27.99
CA VAL A 337 7.14 -13.69 -26.88
C VAL A 337 8.35 -12.82 -26.53
N PRO A 338 8.43 -11.56 -27.02
CA PRO A 338 9.56 -10.70 -26.72
C PRO A 338 9.58 -10.31 -25.24
N ILE A 339 10.64 -10.72 -24.53
CA ILE A 339 10.86 -10.37 -23.11
C ILE A 339 10.92 -8.85 -22.91
N SER A 340 11.37 -8.11 -23.93
CA SER A 340 11.48 -6.65 -23.92
C SER A 340 10.13 -5.91 -23.88
N LEU A 341 9.02 -6.55 -24.27
CA LEU A 341 7.68 -5.94 -24.20
C LEU A 341 7.28 -5.58 -22.75
N TYR A 342 7.95 -6.18 -21.76
CA TYR A 342 7.54 -6.14 -20.36
C TYR A 342 8.44 -5.27 -19.48
N VAL A 343 9.58 -4.80 -19.99
CA VAL A 343 10.45 -3.85 -19.29
C VAL A 343 9.88 -2.45 -19.50
N ARG A 344 9.29 -1.89 -18.44
CA ARG A 344 8.90 -0.47 -18.36
C ARG A 344 9.89 0.32 -17.54
#